data_AF-A0A963K023-F1
#
_entry.id   AF-A0A963K023-F1
#
_cell.length_a   1.000
_cell.length_b   1.000
_cell.length_c   1.000
_cell.angle_alpha   90.00
_cell.angle_beta   90.00
_cell.angle_gamma   90.00
#
_symmetry.space_group_name_H-M   'P 1'
#
loop_
_entity.id
_entity.type
_entity.pdbx_description
1 polymer ?
#
loop_
_entity_poly.entity_id
_entity_poly.type
_entity_poly.pdbx_seq_one_letter_code
_entity_poly.pdbx_strand_id
1 'polypeptide(L)'
;MSALSRPLARLLEKPWLWAFVGAALVWLATIPFTPGRGAGDVLTAAFTFATFFVIVGIGQMFVITLGPGNVDLSIPATITLAGSVATKLMDGQDALIALGFVAAMGCGL
;
A
#
# COMPACT_ATOMS: atom_id res chain seq x y z
N MET A 1 -31.92 6.86 23.26
CA MET A 1 -30.97 6.18 22.34
C MET A 1 -30.56 7.09 21.18
N SER A 2 -30.04 8.31 21.41
CA SER A 2 -29.88 9.31 20.32
C SER A 2 -28.58 10.14 20.34
N ALA A 3 -27.67 9.95 21.31
CA ALA A 3 -26.40 10.69 21.36
C ALA A 3 -25.19 9.85 20.93
N LEU A 4 -25.18 8.53 21.22
CA LEU A 4 -24.06 7.64 20.91
C LEU A 4 -23.93 7.31 19.40
N SER A 5 -25.00 7.52 18.62
CA SER A 5 -25.04 7.23 17.18
C SER A 5 -24.38 8.30 16.31
N ARG A 6 -24.36 9.56 16.76
CA ARG A 6 -23.81 10.69 15.98
C ARG A 6 -22.30 10.59 15.71
N PRO A 7 -21.44 10.25 16.69
CA PRO A 7 -20.01 10.11 16.42
C PRO A 7 -19.71 8.90 15.54
N LEU A 8 -20.43 7.79 15.73
CA LEU A 8 -20.24 6.58 14.92
C LEU A 8 -20.68 6.78 13.46
N ALA A 9 -21.83 7.43 13.23
CA ALA A 9 -22.29 7.76 11.89
C ALA A 9 -21.27 8.64 11.14
N ARG A 10 -20.72 9.67 11.81
CA ARG A 10 -19.67 10.53 11.24
C ARG A 10 -18.36 9.82 10.94
N LEU A 11 -18.06 8.72 11.63
CA LEU A 11 -16.89 7.91 11.33
C LEU A 11 -17.14 7.03 10.10
N LEU A 12 -18.32 6.42 9.99
CA LEU A 12 -18.71 5.57 8.87
C LEU A 12 -18.83 6.33 7.54
N GLU A 13 -19.12 7.63 7.58
CA GLU A 13 -19.14 8.51 6.41
C GLU A 13 -17.74 8.80 5.84
N LYS A 14 -16.66 8.56 6.59
CA LYS A 14 -15.31 8.92 6.15
C LYS A 14 -14.73 7.84 5.23
N PRO A 15 -14.35 8.17 3.97
CA PRO A 15 -13.87 7.19 3.00
C PRO A 15 -12.64 6.41 3.45
N TRP A 16 -11.74 7.05 4.21
CA TRP A 16 -10.52 6.41 4.70
C TRP A 16 -10.78 5.26 5.68
N LEU A 17 -11.92 5.25 6.37
CA LEU A 17 -12.27 4.16 7.28
C LEU A 17 -12.38 2.83 6.52
N TRP A 18 -13.00 2.88 5.34
CA TRP A 18 -13.18 1.70 4.49
C TRP A 18 -11.85 1.13 3.98
N ALA A 19 -10.82 1.96 3.79
CA ALA A 19 -9.48 1.49 3.46
C ALA A 19 -8.86 0.66 4.61
N PHE A 20 -8.99 1.12 5.86
CA PHE A 20 -8.52 0.34 7.03
C PHE A 20 -9.31 -0.94 7.23
N VAL A 21 -10.64 -0.90 7.02
CA VAL A 21 -11.48 -2.11 7.07
C VAL A 21 -11.03 -3.12 6.00
N GLY A 22 -10.82 -2.67 4.76
CA GLY A 22 -10.32 -3.51 3.68
C GLY A 22 -8.95 -4.13 4.00
N ALA A 23 -8.00 -3.33 4.49
CA ALA A 23 -6.68 -3.80 4.89
C ALA A 23 -6.76 -4.85 6.02
N ALA A 24 -7.61 -4.62 7.03
CA ALA A 24 -7.83 -5.58 8.12
C ALA A 24 -8.46 -6.89 7.61
N LEU A 25 -9.44 -6.81 6.70
CA LEU A 25 -10.07 -8.00 6.09
C LEU A 25 -9.07 -8.82 5.27
N VAL A 26 -8.24 -8.17 4.46
CA VAL A 26 -7.19 -8.84 3.68
C VAL A 26 -6.17 -9.49 4.63
N TRP A 27 -5.72 -8.78 5.66
CA TRP A 27 -4.80 -9.35 6.64
C TRP A 27 -5.40 -10.56 7.34
N LEU A 28 -6.65 -10.49 7.82
CA LEU A 28 -7.35 -11.64 8.39
C LEU A 28 -7.46 -12.81 7.40
N ALA A 29 -7.72 -12.51 6.12
CA ALA A 29 -7.78 -13.52 5.07
C ALA A 29 -6.41 -14.19 4.83
N THR A 30 -5.28 -13.54 5.10
CA THR A 30 -3.94 -14.15 4.94
C THR A 30 -3.59 -15.15 6.05
N ILE A 31 -4.19 -15.02 7.25
CA ILE A 31 -3.94 -15.91 8.40
C ILE A 31 -4.11 -17.40 8.05
N PRO A 32 -5.22 -17.87 7.46
CA PRO A 32 -5.38 -19.28 7.13
C PRO A 32 -4.38 -19.80 6.07
N PHE A 33 -3.83 -18.94 5.22
CA PHE A 33 -2.83 -19.32 4.21
C PHE A 33 -1.39 -19.31 4.75
N THR A 34 -1.21 -18.84 5.98
CA THR A 34 0.11 -18.64 6.57
C THR A 34 0.23 -19.50 7.83
N PRO A 35 0.95 -20.63 7.82
CA PRO A 35 0.97 -21.60 8.92
C PRO A 35 1.67 -21.05 10.18
N GLY A 36 0.98 -20.18 10.92
CA GLY A 36 1.36 -19.67 12.24
C GLY A 36 2.54 -18.68 12.31
N ARG A 37 3.30 -18.48 11.22
CA ARG A 37 4.50 -17.62 11.23
C ARG A 37 4.28 -16.22 10.66
N GLY A 38 3.61 -16.13 9.50
CA GLY A 38 3.71 -14.90 8.70
C GLY A 38 2.65 -13.83 8.95
N ALA A 39 1.66 -14.00 9.85
CA ALA A 39 0.73 -12.89 10.14
C ALA A 39 1.45 -11.66 10.74
N GLY A 40 2.46 -11.89 11.58
CA GLY A 40 3.33 -10.84 12.13
C GLY A 40 4.39 -10.35 11.13
N ASP A 41 4.96 -11.25 10.33
CA ASP A 41 5.92 -10.88 9.28
C ASP A 41 5.26 -10.02 8.20
N VAL A 42 4.01 -10.32 7.82
CA VAL A 42 3.19 -9.52 6.90
C VAL A 42 2.94 -8.12 7.46
N LEU A 43 2.60 -7.98 8.75
CA LEU A 43 2.46 -6.66 9.37
C LEU A 43 3.78 -5.89 9.37
N THR A 44 4.89 -6.56 9.72
CA THR A 44 6.22 -5.95 9.75
C THR A 44 6.63 -5.44 8.37
N ALA A 45 6.44 -6.25 7.33
CA ALA A 45 6.67 -5.84 5.95
C ALA A 45 5.75 -4.68 5.55
N ALA A 46 4.45 -4.78 5.83
CA ALA A 46 3.47 -3.75 5.49
C ALA A 46 3.79 -2.39 6.14
N PHE A 47 4.14 -2.36 7.44
CA PHE A 47 4.52 -1.12 8.13
C PHE A 47 5.84 -0.53 7.61
N THR A 48 6.78 -1.38 7.20
CA THR A 48 8.02 -0.94 6.56
C THR A 48 7.71 -0.22 5.25
N PHE A 49 6.91 -0.82 4.36
CA PHE A 49 6.48 -0.18 3.11
C PHE A 49 5.63 1.08 3.35
N ALA A 50 4.74 1.05 4.34
CA ALA A 50 3.89 2.19 4.69
C ALA A 50 4.72 3.43 5.06
N THR A 51 5.82 3.24 5.78
CA THR A 51 6.73 4.34 6.15
C THR A 51 7.29 5.02 4.91
N PHE A 52 7.78 4.24 3.94
CA PHE A 52 8.28 4.79 2.67
C PHE A 52 7.17 5.48 1.87
N PHE A 53 5.96 4.91 1.83
CA PHE A 53 4.83 5.48 1.08
C PHE A 53 4.36 6.81 1.67
N VAL A 54 4.36 6.96 2.99
CA VAL A 54 4.01 8.22 3.64
C VAL A 54 5.03 9.31 3.29
N ILE A 55 6.33 8.99 3.35
CA ILE A 55 7.39 9.95 3.01
C ILE A 55 7.25 10.43 1.56
N VAL A 56 7.15 9.49 0.61
CA VAL A 56 7.00 9.82 -0.81
C VAL A 56 5.68 10.54 -1.08
N GLY A 57 4.59 10.08 -0.47
CA GLY A 57 3.26 10.65 -0.58
C GLY A 57 3.19 12.09 -0.09
N ILE A 58 3.84 12.41 1.02
CA ILE A 58 3.95 13.79 1.51
C ILE A 58 4.87 14.62 0.59
N GLY A 59 5.98 14.04 0.14
CA GLY A 59 6.91 14.71 -0.78
C GLY A 59 6.24 15.18 -2.07
N GLN A 60 5.45 14.33 -2.73
CA GLN A 60 4.70 14.74 -3.93
C GLN A 60 3.65 15.82 -3.65
N MET A 61 2.97 15.77 -2.50
CA MET A 61 2.00 16.80 -2.11
C MET A 61 2.71 18.15 -1.84
N PHE A 62 3.91 18.12 -1.25
CA PHE A 62 4.71 19.33 -1.03
C PHE A 62 5.13 19.99 -2.35
N VAL A 63 5.57 19.19 -3.34
CA VAL A 63 5.91 19.72 -4.67
C VAL A 63 4.69 20.34 -5.37
N ILE A 64 3.51 19.73 -5.26
CA ILE A 64 2.26 20.30 -5.80
C ILE A 64 1.96 21.69 -5.21
N THR A 65 2.29 21.92 -3.93
CA THR A 65 2.03 23.22 -3.29
C THR A 65 2.97 24.36 -3.73
N LEU A 66 4.06 24.08 -4.46
CA LEU A 66 5.13 25.04 -4.78
C LEU A 66 5.01 25.75 -6.14
N GLY A 67 4.02 25.46 -6.99
CA GLY A 67 3.93 26.05 -8.32
C GLY A 67 3.11 25.19 -9.28
N PRO A 68 3.09 25.46 -10.61
CA PRO A 68 2.13 24.90 -11.55
C PRO A 68 2.23 23.37 -11.68
N GLY A 69 1.59 22.67 -10.75
CA GLY A 69 0.43 21.84 -10.99
C GLY A 69 0.67 20.66 -11.91
N ASN A 70 1.24 19.59 -11.34
CA ASN A 70 0.91 18.17 -11.54
C ASN A 70 2.19 17.33 -11.49
N VAL A 71 2.75 17.14 -10.29
CA VAL A 71 3.48 15.89 -10.04
C VAL A 71 2.40 14.84 -9.89
N ASP A 72 2.32 13.93 -10.85
CA ASP A 72 1.28 12.91 -10.86
C ASP A 72 1.23 12.19 -9.51
N LEU A 73 0.03 12.13 -8.93
CA LEU A 73 -0.31 11.43 -7.68
C LEU A 73 0.00 9.92 -7.72
N SER A 74 0.58 9.45 -8.83
CA SER A 74 0.90 8.07 -9.12
C SER A 74 2.18 7.59 -8.46
N ILE A 75 3.07 8.44 -7.92
CA ILE A 75 4.37 7.96 -7.41
C ILE A 75 4.23 6.81 -6.39
N PRO A 76 3.41 6.91 -5.31
CA PRO A 76 3.21 5.78 -4.40
C PRO A 76 2.51 4.58 -5.06
N ALA A 77 1.62 4.83 -6.02
CA ALA A 77 0.92 3.78 -6.76
C ALA A 77 1.88 3.00 -7.67
N THR A 78 2.77 3.69 -8.38
CA THR A 78 3.81 3.12 -9.26
C THR A 78 4.82 2.31 -8.45
N ILE A 79 5.22 2.78 -7.26
CA ILE A 79 6.08 2.00 -6.36
C ILE A 79 5.39 0.70 -5.94
N THR A 80 4.10 0.77 -5.57
CA THR A 80 3.31 -0.41 -5.19
C THR A 80 3.20 -1.39 -6.35
N LEU A 81 2.86 -0.90 -7.55
CA LEU A 81 2.71 -1.71 -8.75
C LEU A 81 4.03 -2.40 -9.13
N ALA A 82 5.13 -1.63 -9.19
CA ALA A 82 6.45 -2.15 -9.51
C ALA A 82 6.91 -3.21 -8.51
N GLY A 83 6.73 -2.97 -7.20
CA GLY A 83 7.05 -3.95 -6.17
C GLY A 83 6.21 -5.22 -6.28
N SER A 84 4.91 -5.10 -6.50
CA SER A 84 3.99 -6.24 -6.62
C SER A 84 4.30 -7.09 -7.86
N VAL A 85 4.51 -6.45 -9.01
CA VAL A 85 4.85 -7.13 -10.28
C VAL A 85 6.21 -7.80 -10.19
N ALA A 86 7.23 -7.11 -9.69
CA ALA A 86 8.58 -7.65 -9.57
C ALA A 86 8.63 -8.86 -8.63
N THR A 87 8.08 -8.73 -7.43
CA THR A 87 8.04 -9.83 -6.46
C THR A 87 7.24 -11.02 -6.97
N LYS A 88 6.15 -10.79 -7.70
CA LYS A 88 5.36 -11.87 -8.28
C LYS A 88 6.06 -12.60 -9.42
N LEU A 89 6.83 -11.89 -10.24
CA LEU A 89 7.64 -12.47 -11.32
C LEU A 89 8.85 -13.23 -10.79
N MET A 90 9.46 -12.75 -9.71
CA MET A 90 10.62 -13.41 -9.10
C MET A 90 10.24 -14.72 -8.41
N ASP A 91 9.09 -14.78 -7.73
CA ASP A 91 8.55 -15.97 -7.04
C ASP A 91 9.58 -16.72 -6.17
N GLY A 92 10.53 -15.97 -5.57
CA GLY A 92 11.62 -16.53 -4.74
C GLY A 92 12.76 -17.21 -5.50
N GLN A 93 12.81 -17.12 -6.83
CA GLN A 93 13.87 -17.69 -7.66
C GLN A 93 14.91 -16.65 -8.06
N ASP A 94 16.17 -16.88 -7.66
CA ASP A 94 17.28 -15.95 -7.94
C ASP A 94 17.51 -15.73 -9.45
N ALA A 95 17.26 -16.75 -10.28
CA ALA A 95 17.38 -16.66 -11.74
C ALA A 95 16.43 -15.63 -12.37
N LEU A 96 15.31 -15.31 -11.69
CA LEU A 96 14.28 -14.40 -12.18
C LEU A 96 14.46 -12.97 -11.65
N ILE A 97 15.51 -12.69 -10.84
CA ILE A 97 15.78 -11.33 -10.32
C ILE A 97 15.95 -10.33 -11.46
N ALA A 98 16.70 -10.69 -12.51
CA ALA A 98 16.89 -9.82 -13.67
C ALA A 98 15.56 -9.51 -14.38
N LEU A 99 14.69 -10.51 -14.52
CA LEU A 99 13.36 -10.36 -15.12
C LEU A 99 12.47 -9.44 -14.27
N GLY A 100 12.42 -9.66 -12.96
CA GLY A 100 11.63 -8.83 -12.05
C GLY A 100 12.13 -7.38 -12.01
N PHE A 101 13.44 -7.15 -12.10
CA PHE A 101 14.02 -5.81 -12.20
C PHE A 101 13.58 -5.08 -13.48
N VAL A 102 13.67 -5.74 -14.64
CA VAL A 102 13.23 -5.16 -15.92
C VAL A 102 11.73 -4.85 -15.89
N ALA A 103 10.91 -5.75 -15.34
CA ALA A 103 9.48 -5.52 -15.20
C ALA A 103 9.16 -4.33 -14.28
N ALA A 104 9.88 -4.17 -13.17
CA ALA A 104 9.74 -3.03 -12.27
C ALA A 104 9.99 -1.69 -12.98
N MET A 105 11.04 -1.61 -13.81
CA MET A 105 11.33 -0.40 -14.60
C MET A 105 10.24 -0.08 -15.62
N GLY A 106 9.57 -1.11 -16.15
CA GLY A 106 8.45 -0.96 -17.07
C GLY A 106 7.16 -0.45 -16.42
N CYS A 107 6.99 -0.57 -15.10
CA CYS A 107 5.74 -0.16 -14.42
C CYS A 107 5.50 1.35 -14.37
N GLY A 108 6.48 2.18 -14.73
CA GLY A 108 6.39 3.64 -14.75
C GLY A 108 6.46 4.29 -16.15
N LEU A 109 6.49 3.46 -17.21
CA LEU A 109 6.44 3.88 -18.62
C LEU A 109 4.99 3.89 -19.13
#